data_AF-A0A350M8D9-F1
#
_entry.id   AF-A0A350M8D9-F1
#
_cell.length_a   1.000
_cell.length_b   1.000
_cell.length_c   1.000
_cell.angle_alpha   90.00
_cell.angle_beta   90.00
_cell.angle_gamma   90.00
#
_symmetry.space_group_name_H-M   'P 1'
#
loop_
_entity.id
_entity.type
_entity.pdbx_description
1 polymer ?
#
loop_
_entity_poly.entity_id
_entity_poly.type
_entity_poly.pdbx_seq_one_letter_code
_entity_poly.pdbx_strand_id
1 'polypeptide(L)'
;MIEEKDIDLAHLLSKLKSFISSKIYIIIISLLVVLIGIYAINVYKPKEYSSKIVISSNQYPYAISEEILNELAEAVLNNKNELLHKKLGISDGDISTIDKMSLSEVRLTKNEMLESAVSISFTVQSEDNRVRLDSVFANYMNRRGFVQKMVYSKKRSLEKYIQNIQSQIKRLDSTQVFLINKLAASNQNVNIQNFDLGSIYQQMIFLEKELTMSLEELDNVVEFKVVSYVEVTSKKLFWKYLNLGIIVWVVFLMFLFVRYIW
;
A
#
# COMPACT_ATOMS: atom_id res chain seq x y z
N MET A 1 21.45 -44.99 49.73
CA MET A 1 22.57 -44.08 49.40
C MET A 1 22.60 -43.95 47.90
N ILE A 2 22.15 -42.80 47.38
CA ILE A 2 22.35 -42.43 45.99
C ILE A 2 23.75 -41.83 45.97
N GLU A 3 24.72 -42.53 45.41
CA GLU A 3 26.05 -41.94 45.19
C GLU A 3 25.88 -40.75 44.25
N GLU A 4 26.10 -39.55 44.77
CA GLU A 4 26.36 -38.36 43.96
C GLU A 4 27.66 -38.62 43.20
N LYS A 5 27.53 -39.19 42.00
CA LYS A 5 28.62 -39.26 41.02
C LYS A 5 28.89 -37.83 40.58
N ASP A 6 29.87 -37.20 41.23
CA ASP A 6 30.43 -35.94 40.75
C ASP A 6 30.87 -36.16 39.30
N ILE A 7 30.15 -35.49 38.40
CA ILE A 7 30.45 -35.52 36.97
C ILE A 7 31.76 -34.75 36.80
N ASP A 8 32.88 -35.48 36.71
CA ASP A 8 34.19 -34.89 36.47
C ASP A 8 34.22 -34.23 35.08
N LEU A 9 34.03 -32.91 35.05
CA LEU A 9 34.02 -32.09 33.84
C LEU A 9 35.32 -32.24 33.06
N ALA A 10 36.47 -32.43 33.73
CA ALA A 10 37.76 -32.61 33.06
C ALA A 10 37.79 -33.93 32.28
N HIS A 11 37.21 -34.98 32.85
CA HIS A 11 37.08 -36.27 32.18
C HIS A 11 36.16 -36.20 30.96
N LEU A 12 35.02 -35.51 31.08
CA LEU A 12 34.10 -35.25 29.95
C LEU A 12 34.75 -34.44 28.82
N LEU A 13 35.50 -33.38 29.16
CA LEU A 13 36.23 -32.56 28.18
C LEU A 13 37.30 -33.38 27.45
N SER A 14 38.01 -34.26 28.15
CA SER A 14 39.02 -35.13 27.52
C SER A 14 38.39 -36.11 26.53
N LYS A 15 37.23 -36.68 26.88
CA LYS A 15 36.44 -37.57 26.01
C LYS A 15 35.88 -36.82 24.79
N LEU A 16 35.38 -35.59 24.98
CA LEU A 16 34.96 -34.72 23.89
C LEU A 16 36.11 -34.40 22.94
N LYS A 17 37.29 -34.04 23.45
CA LYS A 17 38.47 -33.77 22.63
C LYS A 17 38.89 -35.00 21.82
N SER A 18 38.89 -36.17 22.44
CA SER A 18 39.22 -37.45 21.77
C SER A 18 38.18 -37.83 20.70
N PHE A 19 36.90 -37.63 20.98
CA PHE A 19 35.84 -37.86 20.00
C PHE A 19 35.93 -36.91 18.80
N ILE A 20 36.16 -35.62 19.06
CA ILE A 20 36.34 -34.61 17.99
C ILE A 20 37.56 -34.96 17.13
N SER A 21 38.71 -35.31 17.73
CA SER A 21 39.91 -35.61 16.95
C SER A 21 39.79 -36.91 16.15
N SER A 22 39.15 -37.94 16.71
CA SER A 22 39.01 -39.25 16.05
C SER A 22 37.92 -39.29 14.98
N LYS A 23 36.90 -38.44 15.09
CA LYS A 23 35.75 -38.38 14.18
C LYS A 23 35.62 -37.06 13.43
N ILE A 24 36.70 -36.28 13.33
CA ILE A 24 36.69 -34.95 12.71
C ILE A 24 36.12 -34.98 11.27
N TYR A 25 36.43 -36.02 10.50
CA TYR A 25 35.90 -36.20 9.15
C TYR A 25 34.37 -36.35 9.12
N ILE A 26 33.77 -37.05 10.08
CA ILE A 26 32.31 -37.19 10.18
C ILE A 26 31.67 -35.85 10.54
N ILE A 27 32.29 -35.10 11.45
CA ILE A 27 31.84 -33.75 11.84
C ILE A 27 31.88 -32.81 10.62
N ILE A 28 32.97 -32.83 9.85
CA ILE A 28 33.14 -32.00 8.65
C ILE A 28 32.13 -32.39 7.56
N ILE A 29 31.97 -33.69 7.26
CA ILE A 29 31.03 -34.17 6.24
C ILE A 29 29.58 -33.81 6.62
N SER A 30 29.19 -34.01 7.87
CA SER A 30 27.83 -33.67 8.33
C SER A 30 27.55 -32.17 8.24
N LEU A 31 28.53 -31.31 8.55
CA LEU A 31 28.42 -29.86 8.36
C LEU A 31 28.24 -29.51 6.88
N LEU A 32 29.01 -30.14 6.00
CA LEU A 32 28.92 -29.95 4.55
C LEU A 32 27.53 -30.35 4.01
N VAL A 33 26.97 -31.46 4.47
CA VAL A 33 25.60 -31.89 4.10
C VAL A 33 24.56 -30.86 4.53
N VAL A 34 24.68 -30.30 5.75
CA VAL A 34 23.77 -29.25 6.23
C VAL A 34 23.91 -27.97 5.40
N LEU A 35 25.13 -27.54 5.08
CA LEU A 35 25.38 -26.36 4.26
C LEU A 35 24.86 -26.54 2.82
N ILE A 36 25.08 -27.70 2.21
CA ILE A 36 24.55 -28.04 0.88
C ILE A 36 23.02 -28.08 0.91
N GLY A 37 22.43 -28.69 1.94
CA GLY A 37 20.98 -28.73 2.12
C GLY A 37 20.36 -27.33 2.22
N ILE A 38 20.96 -26.44 3.02
CA ILE A 38 20.52 -25.05 3.14
C ILE A 38 20.68 -24.30 1.82
N TYR A 39 21.82 -24.48 1.14
CA TYR A 39 22.08 -23.87 -0.16
C TYR A 39 21.06 -24.33 -1.21
N ALA A 40 20.79 -25.64 -1.29
CA ALA A 40 19.80 -26.20 -2.19
C ALA A 40 18.39 -25.64 -1.90
N ILE A 41 17.97 -25.60 -0.64
CA ILE A 41 16.67 -25.01 -0.28
C ILE A 41 16.60 -23.54 -0.69
N ASN A 42 17.68 -22.77 -0.51
CA ASN A 42 17.68 -21.34 -0.81
C ASN A 42 17.75 -21.04 -2.32
N VAL A 43 18.31 -21.95 -3.13
CA VAL A 43 18.38 -21.82 -4.59
C VAL A 43 17.13 -22.35 -5.28
N TYR A 44 16.58 -23.47 -4.82
CA TYR A 44 15.42 -24.12 -5.45
C TYR A 44 14.07 -23.63 -4.92
N LYS A 45 14.01 -22.95 -3.77
CA LYS A 45 12.75 -22.37 -3.31
C LYS A 45 12.38 -21.20 -4.24
N PRO A 46 11.14 -21.16 -4.77
CA PRO A 46 10.69 -20.05 -5.59
C PRO A 46 10.80 -18.73 -4.82
N LYS A 47 11.27 -17.70 -5.49
CA LYS A 47 11.34 -16.36 -4.93
C LYS A 47 9.92 -15.86 -4.70
N GLU A 48 9.58 -15.56 -3.45
CA GLU A 48 8.32 -14.92 -3.10
C GLU A 48 8.51 -13.40 -3.20
N TYR A 49 7.75 -12.74 -4.06
CA TYR A 49 7.70 -11.29 -4.18
C TYR A 49 6.42 -10.81 -3.53
N SER A 50 6.51 -9.82 -2.64
CA SER A 50 5.32 -9.23 -2.03
C SER A 50 5.20 -7.77 -2.43
N SER A 51 3.99 -7.36 -2.78
CA SER A 51 3.66 -5.97 -3.09
C SER A 51 2.61 -5.48 -2.11
N LYS A 52 2.72 -4.22 -1.73
CA LYS A 52 1.67 -3.48 -1.02
C LYS A 52 1.36 -2.21 -1.81
N ILE A 53 0.10 -2.11 -2.24
CA ILE A 53 -0.45 -0.95 -2.93
C ILE A 53 -1.34 -0.21 -1.95
N VAL A 54 -1.15 1.09 -1.79
CA VAL A 54 -2.06 1.95 -1.03
C VAL A 54 -2.92 2.73 -2.00
N ILE A 55 -4.23 2.48 -1.97
CA ILE A 55 -5.21 3.19 -2.79
C ILE A 55 -5.93 4.20 -1.89
N SER A 56 -5.92 5.48 -2.26
CA SER A 56 -6.66 6.54 -1.56
C SER A 56 -7.76 7.16 -2.42
N SER A 57 -8.80 7.67 -1.76
CA SER A 57 -9.76 8.58 -2.38
C SER A 57 -10.11 9.69 -1.40
N ASN A 58 -10.28 10.91 -1.94
CA ASN A 58 -10.85 12.04 -1.22
C ASN A 58 -12.39 12.03 -1.25
N GLN A 59 -13.02 11.18 -2.07
CA GLN A 59 -14.47 11.07 -2.18
C GLN A 59 -15.05 9.86 -1.43
N TYR A 60 -14.31 8.75 -1.35
CA TYR A 60 -14.84 7.50 -0.80
C TYR A 60 -14.31 7.24 0.61
N PRO A 61 -15.19 6.99 1.59
CA PRO A 61 -14.81 6.46 2.88
C PRO A 61 -14.18 5.07 2.75
N TYR A 62 -13.43 4.69 3.78
CA TYR A 62 -12.78 3.39 3.88
C TYR A 62 -13.79 2.25 3.70
N ALA A 63 -14.95 2.32 4.36
CA ALA A 63 -15.97 1.28 4.33
C ALA A 63 -16.44 0.93 2.90
N ILE A 64 -16.63 1.93 2.03
CA ILE A 64 -17.05 1.69 0.63
C ILE A 64 -15.89 1.03 -0.14
N SER A 65 -14.68 1.53 0.04
CA SER A 65 -13.49 1.00 -0.61
C SER A 65 -13.19 -0.44 -0.16
N GLU A 66 -13.40 -0.72 1.12
CA GLU A 66 -13.27 -2.03 1.75
C GLU A 66 -14.31 -3.00 1.19
N GLU A 67 -15.59 -2.63 1.09
CA GLU A 67 -16.64 -3.50 0.54
C GLU A 67 -16.32 -3.95 -0.89
N ILE A 68 -15.87 -3.03 -1.74
CA ILE A 68 -15.52 -3.31 -3.15
C ILE A 68 -14.31 -4.25 -3.25
N LEU A 69 -13.33 -4.07 -2.36
CA LEU A 69 -12.09 -4.84 -2.35
C LEU A 69 -12.23 -6.17 -1.59
N ASN A 70 -13.15 -6.26 -0.63
CA ASN A 70 -13.46 -7.49 0.11
C ASN A 70 -13.99 -8.56 -0.83
N GLU A 71 -14.82 -8.18 -1.81
CA GLU A 71 -15.28 -9.10 -2.85
C GLU A 71 -14.10 -9.74 -3.61
N LEU A 72 -13.03 -8.97 -3.88
CA LEU A 72 -11.81 -9.49 -4.51
C LEU A 72 -10.99 -10.34 -3.54
N ALA A 73 -10.84 -9.90 -2.29
CA ALA A 73 -10.08 -10.62 -1.28
C ALA A 73 -10.72 -11.99 -0.97
N GLU A 74 -12.04 -12.05 -0.86
CA GLU A 74 -12.79 -13.31 -0.73
C GLU A 74 -12.66 -14.20 -1.96
N ALA A 75 -12.62 -13.63 -3.16
CA ALA A 75 -12.43 -14.40 -4.38
C ALA A 75 -11.03 -15.04 -4.44
N VAL A 76 -10.00 -14.34 -3.98
CA VAL A 76 -8.64 -14.87 -3.83
C VAL A 76 -8.63 -15.99 -2.78
N LEU A 77 -9.18 -15.75 -1.58
CA LEU A 77 -9.21 -16.74 -0.50
C LEU A 77 -9.95 -18.03 -0.87
N ASN A 78 -11.02 -17.93 -1.66
CA ASN A 78 -11.83 -19.07 -2.07
C ASN A 78 -11.38 -19.69 -3.41
N ASN A 79 -10.23 -19.29 -3.96
CA ASN A 79 -9.72 -19.74 -5.27
C ASN A 79 -10.75 -19.59 -6.42
N LYS A 80 -11.57 -18.53 -6.39
CA LYS A 80 -12.59 -18.23 -7.41
C LYS A 80 -11.95 -17.52 -8.61
N ASN A 81 -11.04 -18.23 -9.30
CA ASN A 81 -10.22 -17.66 -10.36
C ASN A 81 -11.03 -17.10 -11.53
N GLU A 82 -12.14 -17.75 -11.88
CA GLU A 82 -13.05 -17.29 -12.95
C GLU A 82 -13.64 -15.90 -12.65
N LEU A 83 -14.00 -15.64 -11.40
CA LEU A 83 -14.57 -14.35 -10.98
C LEU A 83 -13.49 -13.25 -10.99
N LEU A 84 -12.27 -13.58 -10.59
CA LEU A 84 -11.12 -12.67 -10.67
C LEU A 84 -10.75 -12.38 -12.13
N HIS A 85 -10.73 -13.40 -12.99
CA HIS A 85 -10.48 -13.26 -14.43
C HIS A 85 -11.47 -12.28 -15.06
N LYS A 86 -12.76 -12.50 -14.81
CA LYS A 86 -13.84 -11.66 -15.34
C LYS A 86 -13.79 -10.20 -14.83
N LYS A 87 -13.44 -9.99 -13.56
CA LYS A 87 -13.45 -8.67 -12.92
C LYS A 87 -12.18 -7.86 -13.18
N LEU A 88 -11.03 -8.51 -13.17
CA LEU A 88 -9.72 -7.88 -13.27
C LEU A 88 -9.12 -7.98 -14.68
N GLY A 89 -9.62 -8.87 -15.54
CA GLY A 89 -9.15 -9.04 -16.91
C GLY A 89 -7.76 -9.68 -17.01
N ILE A 90 -7.38 -10.51 -16.04
CA ILE A 90 -6.05 -11.13 -15.93
C ILE A 90 -6.16 -12.61 -16.21
N SER A 91 -5.21 -13.20 -16.94
CA SER A 91 -5.16 -14.64 -17.22
C SER A 91 -5.16 -15.49 -15.94
N ASP A 92 -5.80 -16.67 -16.01
CA ASP A 92 -5.88 -17.62 -14.88
C ASP A 92 -4.51 -17.98 -14.29
N GLY A 93 -3.48 -18.06 -15.14
CA GLY A 93 -2.10 -18.28 -14.72
C GLY A 93 -1.58 -17.22 -13.75
N ASP A 94 -1.89 -15.94 -13.98
CA ASP A 94 -1.43 -14.85 -13.10
C ASP A 94 -2.22 -14.82 -11.79
N ILE A 95 -3.51 -15.10 -11.84
CA ILE A 95 -4.37 -15.17 -10.66
C ILE A 95 -3.93 -16.30 -9.73
N SER A 96 -3.55 -17.45 -10.28
CA SER A 96 -3.07 -18.60 -9.51
C SER A 96 -1.78 -18.33 -8.73
N THR A 97 -1.06 -17.25 -9.06
CA THR A 97 0.14 -16.84 -8.32
C THR A 97 -0.15 -15.99 -7.10
N ILE A 98 -1.40 -15.53 -6.91
CA ILE A 98 -1.79 -14.67 -5.79
C ILE A 98 -2.07 -15.53 -4.56
N ASP A 99 -1.13 -15.53 -3.63
CA ASP A 99 -1.20 -16.41 -2.45
C ASP A 99 -2.09 -15.84 -1.33
N LYS A 100 -2.15 -14.51 -1.21
CA LYS A 100 -2.97 -13.82 -0.19
C LYS A 100 -3.32 -12.42 -0.63
N MET A 101 -4.50 -11.94 -0.23
CA MET A 101 -4.88 -10.53 -0.30
C MET A 101 -5.29 -10.07 1.10
N SER A 102 -4.76 -8.95 1.57
CA SER A 102 -5.16 -8.36 2.87
C SER A 102 -5.50 -6.89 2.70
N LEU A 103 -6.59 -6.46 3.33
CA LEU A 103 -7.03 -5.07 3.39
C LEU A 103 -6.73 -4.50 4.78
N SER A 104 -6.23 -3.26 4.82
CA SER A 104 -6.15 -2.51 6.08
C SER A 104 -6.37 -1.03 5.82
N GLU A 105 -7.05 -0.37 6.77
CA GLU A 105 -7.18 1.09 6.81
C GLU A 105 -5.78 1.70 6.98
N VAL A 106 -5.44 2.66 6.12
CA VAL A 106 -4.23 3.47 6.24
C VAL A 106 -4.67 4.90 6.47
N ARG A 107 -4.23 5.50 7.58
CA ARG A 107 -4.39 6.93 7.83
C ARG A 107 -3.17 7.66 7.28
N LEU A 108 -3.37 8.42 6.21
CA LEU A 108 -2.31 9.22 5.61
C LEU A 108 -2.17 10.52 6.41
N THR A 109 -1.16 10.58 7.28
CA THR A 109 -0.86 11.76 8.11
C THR A 109 0.09 12.69 7.38
N LYS A 110 -0.40 13.48 6.41
CA LYS A 110 0.26 14.74 6.03
C LYS A 110 -0.67 15.63 5.21
N ASN A 111 -1.15 16.69 5.87
CA ASN A 111 -1.93 17.81 5.36
C ASN A 111 -3.29 17.47 4.73
N GLU A 112 -4.34 17.77 5.50
CA GLU A 112 -5.65 18.21 5.01
C GLU A 112 -6.28 17.41 3.87
N MET A 113 -6.63 16.16 4.16
CA MET A 113 -7.93 15.56 3.91
C MET A 113 -7.87 14.17 4.56
N LEU A 114 -8.93 13.77 5.26
CA LEU A 114 -9.09 12.40 5.72
C LEU A 114 -9.29 11.50 4.49
N GLU A 115 -8.22 11.30 3.70
CA GLU A 115 -8.22 10.34 2.62
C GLU A 115 -8.33 8.96 3.26
N SER A 116 -9.49 8.33 3.09
CA SER A 116 -9.61 6.94 3.42
C SER A 116 -8.77 6.16 2.42
N ALA A 117 -7.73 5.52 2.93
CA ALA A 117 -6.86 4.69 2.12
C ALA A 117 -7.00 3.22 2.52
N VAL A 118 -7.08 2.36 1.50
CA VAL A 118 -7.06 0.91 1.65
C VAL A 118 -5.72 0.42 1.13
N SER A 119 -5.00 -0.35 1.95
CA SER A 119 -3.84 -1.06 1.42
C SER A 119 -4.21 -2.46 0.97
N ILE A 120 -3.81 -2.82 -0.24
CA ILE A 120 -3.88 -4.16 -0.79
C ILE A 120 -2.48 -4.76 -0.73
N SER A 121 -2.30 -5.84 0.02
CA SER A 121 -1.04 -6.61 0.01
C SER A 121 -1.25 -7.95 -0.68
N PHE A 122 -0.36 -8.31 -1.61
CA PHE A 122 -0.34 -9.63 -2.22
C PHE A 122 1.07 -10.18 -2.40
N THR A 123 1.16 -11.51 -2.58
CA THR A 123 2.41 -12.24 -2.80
C THR A 123 2.31 -13.03 -4.09
N VAL A 124 3.36 -12.98 -4.92
CA VAL A 124 3.50 -13.72 -6.18
C VAL A 124 4.89 -14.33 -6.34
N GLN A 125 5.02 -15.32 -7.22
CA GLN A 125 6.27 -16.03 -7.46
C GLN A 125 7.13 -15.43 -8.59
N SER A 126 6.61 -14.44 -9.32
CA SER A 126 7.29 -13.79 -10.45
C SER A 126 7.23 -12.26 -10.33
N GLU A 127 8.35 -11.61 -10.62
CA GLU A 127 8.49 -10.15 -10.59
C GLU A 127 7.67 -9.45 -11.68
N ASP A 128 7.65 -10.00 -12.90
CA ASP A 128 6.84 -9.46 -13.99
C ASP A 128 5.34 -9.55 -13.68
N ASN A 129 4.92 -10.66 -13.06
CA ASN A 129 3.53 -10.83 -12.61
C ASN A 129 3.19 -9.83 -11.51
N ARG A 130 4.11 -9.52 -10.60
CA ARG A 130 3.91 -8.50 -9.58
C ARG A 130 3.59 -7.15 -10.21
N VAL A 131 4.45 -6.67 -11.11
CA VAL A 131 4.30 -5.36 -11.77
C VAL A 131 2.99 -5.30 -12.56
N ARG A 132 2.64 -6.39 -13.26
CA ARG A 132 1.38 -6.48 -14.00
C ARG A 132 0.18 -6.41 -13.06
N LEU A 133 0.16 -7.21 -12.00
CA LEU A 133 -0.92 -7.21 -11.01
C LEU A 133 -1.05 -5.87 -10.30
N ASP A 134 0.07 -5.21 -10.02
CA ASP A 134 0.07 -3.87 -9.42
C ASP A 134 -0.75 -2.88 -10.25
N SER A 135 -0.50 -2.86 -11.56
CA SER A 135 -1.24 -2.02 -12.49
C SER A 135 -2.72 -2.40 -12.61
N VAL A 136 -3.05 -3.68 -12.50
CA VAL A 136 -4.43 -4.16 -12.61
C VAL A 136 -5.24 -3.78 -11.39
N PHE A 137 -4.72 -4.03 -10.18
CA PHE A 137 -5.40 -3.65 -8.94
C PHE A 137 -5.55 -2.14 -8.82
N ALA A 138 -4.54 -1.36 -9.24
CA ALA A 138 -4.62 0.10 -9.32
C ALA A 138 -5.76 0.58 -10.24
N ASN A 139 -5.95 -0.09 -11.39
CA ASN A 139 -6.94 0.33 -12.38
C ASN A 139 -8.35 -0.23 -12.14
N TYR A 140 -8.50 -1.28 -11.34
CA TYR A 140 -9.79 -1.94 -11.11
C TYR A 140 -10.83 -0.99 -10.54
N MET A 141 -10.46 -0.19 -9.52
CA MET A 141 -11.38 0.73 -8.86
C MET A 141 -11.90 1.80 -9.83
N ASN A 142 -11.03 2.32 -10.70
CA ASN A 142 -11.34 3.37 -11.68
C ASN A 142 -12.18 2.86 -12.88
N ARG A 143 -12.24 1.53 -13.09
CA ARG A 143 -13.04 0.93 -14.18
C ARG A 143 -14.47 0.61 -13.78
N ARG A 144 -14.84 0.78 -12.51
CA ARG A 144 -16.19 0.50 -12.03
C ARG A 144 -17.15 1.58 -12.54
N GLY A 145 -18.20 1.18 -13.24
CA GLY A 145 -19.15 2.11 -13.85
C GLY A 145 -19.86 3.06 -12.85
N PHE A 146 -20.00 2.66 -11.58
CA PHE A 146 -20.54 3.56 -10.55
C PHE A 146 -19.55 4.67 -10.18
N VAL A 147 -18.25 4.36 -10.10
CA VAL A 147 -17.18 5.31 -9.79
C VAL A 147 -17.09 6.36 -10.90
N GLN A 148 -17.10 5.91 -12.15
CA GLN A 148 -17.05 6.78 -13.33
C GLN A 148 -18.24 7.73 -13.41
N LYS A 149 -19.45 7.22 -13.16
CA LYS A 149 -20.67 8.05 -13.13
C LYS A 149 -20.60 9.12 -12.04
N MET A 150 -20.10 8.77 -10.85
CA MET A 150 -19.98 9.69 -9.72
C MET A 150 -18.93 10.76 -10.00
N VAL A 151 -17.75 10.40 -10.49
CA VAL A 151 -16.71 11.36 -10.86
C VAL A 151 -17.18 12.28 -11.97
N TYR A 152 -17.84 11.73 -13.00
CA TYR A 152 -18.46 12.55 -14.03
C TYR A 152 -19.49 13.53 -13.46
N SER A 153 -20.37 13.05 -12.58
CA SER A 153 -21.39 13.88 -11.94
C SER A 153 -20.79 15.01 -11.08
N LYS A 154 -19.75 14.70 -10.30
CA LYS A 154 -19.05 15.68 -9.46
C LYS A 154 -18.31 16.72 -10.29
N LYS A 155 -17.56 16.28 -11.33
CA LYS A 155 -16.92 17.20 -12.28
C LYS A 155 -17.93 18.15 -12.91
N ARG A 156 -19.03 17.60 -13.44
CA ARG A 156 -20.11 18.39 -14.03
C ARG A 156 -20.73 19.37 -13.03
N SER A 157 -20.88 18.98 -11.77
CA SER A 157 -21.41 19.85 -10.72
C SER A 157 -20.45 21.00 -10.41
N LEU A 158 -19.15 20.72 -10.28
CA LEU A 158 -18.12 21.72 -10.04
C LEU A 158 -17.96 22.67 -11.23
N GLU A 159 -17.96 22.16 -12.46
CA GLU A 159 -17.94 22.99 -13.67
C GLU A 159 -19.11 23.97 -13.72
N LYS A 160 -20.32 23.50 -13.41
CA LYS A 160 -21.50 24.37 -13.30
C LYS A 160 -21.36 25.42 -12.20
N TYR A 161 -20.78 25.02 -11.06
CA TYR A 161 -20.56 25.92 -9.94
C TYR A 161 -19.56 27.03 -10.29
N ILE A 162 -18.44 26.65 -10.89
CA ILE A 162 -17.40 27.55 -11.42
C ILE A 162 -18.00 28.53 -12.43
N GLN A 163 -18.81 28.04 -13.38
CA GLN A 163 -19.49 28.91 -14.36
C GLN A 163 -20.43 29.91 -13.68
N ASN A 164 -21.13 29.51 -12.63
CA ASN A 164 -21.99 30.39 -11.86
C ASN A 164 -21.17 31.48 -11.13
N ILE A 165 -20.08 31.11 -10.46
CA ILE A 165 -19.18 32.05 -9.80
C ILE A 165 -18.62 33.06 -10.82
N GLN A 166 -18.10 32.59 -11.96
CA GLN A 166 -17.60 33.45 -13.03
C GLN A 166 -18.68 34.41 -13.55
N SER A 167 -19.93 33.94 -13.68
CA SER A 167 -21.06 34.79 -14.07
C SER A 167 -21.35 35.87 -13.02
N GLN A 168 -21.30 35.52 -11.73
CA GLN A 168 -21.50 36.46 -10.63
C GLN A 168 -20.40 37.51 -10.57
N ILE A 169 -19.13 37.11 -10.70
CA ILE A 169 -17.98 38.05 -10.77
C ILE A 169 -18.18 39.03 -11.93
N LYS A 170 -18.49 38.53 -13.13
CA LYS A 170 -18.73 39.39 -14.30
C LYS A 170 -19.90 40.36 -14.12
N ARG A 171 -20.98 39.94 -13.44
CA ARG A 171 -22.12 40.81 -13.12
C ARG A 171 -21.73 41.90 -12.13
N LEU A 172 -21.00 41.56 -11.07
CA LEU A 172 -20.52 42.52 -10.07
C LEU A 172 -19.57 43.55 -10.69
N ASP A 173 -18.61 43.09 -11.51
CA ASP A 173 -17.69 43.94 -12.25
C ASP A 173 -18.44 44.92 -13.17
N SER A 174 -19.40 44.42 -13.96
CA SER A 174 -20.22 45.28 -14.82
C SER A 174 -21.06 46.30 -14.03
N THR A 175 -21.54 45.92 -12.85
CA THR A 175 -22.29 46.81 -11.95
C THR A 175 -21.38 47.90 -11.40
N GLN A 176 -20.17 47.53 -10.97
CA GLN A 176 -19.16 48.48 -10.50
C GLN A 176 -18.79 49.49 -11.59
N VAL A 177 -18.48 49.03 -12.80
CA VAL A 177 -18.15 49.90 -13.94
C VAL A 177 -19.31 50.82 -14.29
N PHE A 178 -20.54 50.31 -14.30
CA PHE A 178 -21.74 51.12 -14.55
C PHE A 178 -21.91 52.23 -13.50
N LEU A 179 -21.74 51.90 -12.21
CA LEU A 179 -21.84 52.87 -11.12
C LEU A 179 -20.75 53.94 -11.22
N ILE A 180 -19.50 53.56 -11.49
CA ILE A 180 -18.38 54.49 -11.69
C ILE A 180 -18.67 55.43 -12.87
N ASN A 181 -19.12 54.90 -14.00
CA ASN A 181 -19.43 55.71 -15.19
C ASN A 181 -20.61 56.66 -14.95
N LYS A 182 -21.62 56.24 -14.19
CA LYS A 182 -22.75 57.10 -13.80
C LYS A 182 -22.32 58.22 -12.85
N LEU A 183 -21.43 57.92 -11.90
CA LEU A 183 -20.84 58.92 -11.01
C LEU A 183 -19.99 59.92 -11.79
N ALA A 184 -19.18 59.45 -12.74
CA ALA A 184 -18.33 60.30 -13.58
C ALA A 184 -19.12 61.18 -14.57
N ALA A 185 -20.27 60.71 -15.08
CA ALA A 185 -21.12 61.46 -16.00
C ALA A 185 -22.02 62.49 -15.29
N SER A 186 -22.23 62.36 -13.98
CA SER A 186 -23.04 63.29 -13.20
C SER A 186 -22.21 64.45 -12.67
N ASN A 187 -22.18 65.56 -13.40
CA ASN A 187 -21.60 66.86 -12.98
C ASN A 187 -22.36 67.55 -11.82
N GLN A 188 -23.23 66.85 -11.11
CA GLN A 188 -23.94 67.36 -9.94
C GLN A 188 -23.53 66.55 -8.73
N ASN A 189 -23.43 67.21 -7.57
CA ASN A 189 -23.14 66.66 -6.24
C ASN A 189 -23.97 65.40 -5.92
N VAL A 190 -23.63 64.26 -6.53
CA VAL A 190 -24.19 62.96 -6.18
C VAL A 190 -23.64 62.66 -4.80
N ASN A 191 -24.53 62.52 -3.83
CA ASN A 191 -24.15 62.11 -2.49
C ASN A 191 -23.63 60.66 -2.57
N ILE A 192 -22.29 60.52 -2.70
CA ILE A 192 -21.57 59.25 -2.87
C ILE A 192 -21.79 58.32 -1.66
N GLN A 193 -22.32 58.84 -0.55
CA GLN A 193 -22.63 58.09 0.68
C GLN A 193 -23.60 56.91 0.49
N ASN A 194 -24.35 56.84 -0.61
CA ASN A 194 -25.34 55.78 -0.83
C ASN A 194 -24.84 54.60 -1.70
N PHE A 195 -23.62 54.63 -2.22
CA PHE A 195 -23.07 53.53 -3.03
C PHE A 195 -21.92 52.85 -2.31
N ASP A 196 -22.19 51.68 -1.73
CA ASP A 196 -21.17 50.84 -1.11
C ASP A 196 -20.39 50.05 -2.17
N LEU A 197 -19.41 50.71 -2.79
CA LEU A 197 -18.48 50.05 -3.71
C LEU A 197 -17.53 49.08 -2.96
N GLY A 198 -17.34 49.29 -1.66
CA GLY A 198 -16.51 48.45 -0.80
C GLY A 198 -17.09 47.05 -0.65
N SER A 199 -18.39 46.94 -0.41
CA SER A 199 -19.08 45.64 -0.32
C SER A 199 -19.04 44.87 -1.64
N ILE A 200 -19.18 45.55 -2.79
CA ILE A 200 -19.07 44.91 -4.11
C ILE A 200 -17.67 44.33 -4.31
N TYR A 201 -16.63 45.10 -3.97
CA TYR A 201 -15.25 44.65 -4.08
C TYR A 201 -14.93 43.48 -3.14
N GLN A 202 -15.38 43.53 -1.88
CA GLN A 202 -15.22 42.42 -0.93
C GLN A 202 -15.92 41.15 -1.41
N GLN A 203 -17.13 41.27 -1.98
CA GLN A 203 -17.86 40.15 -2.54
C GLN A 203 -17.12 39.53 -3.74
N MET A 204 -16.52 40.35 -4.61
CA MET A 204 -15.71 39.85 -5.72
C MET A 204 -14.46 39.10 -5.22
N ILE A 205 -13.74 39.62 -4.23
CA ILE A 205 -12.59 38.92 -3.63
C ILE A 205 -13.00 37.56 -3.06
N PHE A 206 -14.14 37.51 -2.37
CA PHE A 206 -14.66 36.26 -1.83
C PHE A 206 -14.92 35.23 -2.95
N LEU A 207 -15.61 35.66 -4.01
CA LEU A 207 -15.92 34.81 -5.15
C LEU A 207 -14.66 34.36 -5.92
N GLU A 208 -13.63 35.21 -6.05
CA GLU A 208 -12.34 34.84 -6.66
C GLU A 208 -11.59 33.79 -5.85
N LYS A 209 -11.61 33.92 -4.51
CA LYS A 209 -11.06 32.89 -3.62
C LYS A 209 -11.81 31.58 -3.77
N GLU A 210 -13.13 31.62 -3.83
CA GLU A 210 -13.97 30.44 -4.01
C GLU A 210 -13.80 29.79 -5.37
N LEU A 211 -13.61 30.59 -6.42
CA LEU A 211 -13.25 30.12 -7.76
C LEU A 211 -11.93 29.34 -7.73
N THR A 212 -10.92 29.89 -7.07
CA THR A 212 -9.59 29.26 -6.95
C THR A 212 -9.68 27.91 -6.24
N MET A 213 -10.39 27.85 -5.10
CA MET A 213 -10.61 26.61 -4.36
C MET A 213 -11.40 25.58 -5.18
N SER A 214 -12.41 26.02 -5.94
CA SER A 214 -13.23 25.14 -6.77
C SER A 214 -12.45 24.57 -7.98
N LEU A 215 -11.53 25.35 -8.55
CA LEU A 215 -10.63 24.91 -9.62
C LEU A 215 -9.65 23.85 -9.09
N GLU A 216 -9.06 24.09 -7.92
CA GLU A 216 -8.20 23.12 -7.26
C GLU A 216 -8.95 21.83 -6.90
N GLU A 217 -10.20 21.93 -6.42
CA GLU A 217 -11.04 20.76 -6.17
C GLU A 217 -11.33 20.00 -7.47
N LEU A 218 -11.63 20.71 -8.58
CA LEU A 218 -11.91 20.11 -9.88
C LEU A 218 -10.72 19.30 -10.41
N ASP A 219 -9.51 19.86 -10.33
CA ASP A 219 -8.27 19.20 -10.72
C ASP A 219 -7.96 17.98 -9.83
N ASN A 220 -8.40 18.02 -8.58
CA ASN A 220 -8.26 16.93 -7.62
C ASN A 220 -9.45 15.96 -7.57
N VAL A 221 -10.46 16.09 -8.46
CA VAL A 221 -11.48 15.05 -8.62
C VAL A 221 -10.85 13.85 -9.31
N VAL A 222 -10.25 12.98 -8.49
CA VAL A 222 -9.68 11.71 -8.91
C VAL A 222 -10.46 10.58 -8.24
N GLU A 223 -10.78 9.54 -9.01
CA GLU A 223 -11.54 8.37 -8.59
C GLU A 223 -10.85 7.66 -7.41
N PHE A 224 -9.65 7.14 -7.67
CA PHE A 224 -8.76 6.52 -6.71
C PHE A 224 -7.30 6.73 -7.16
N LYS A 225 -6.41 7.14 -6.25
CA LYS A 225 -4.98 7.33 -6.51
C LYS A 225 -4.18 6.22 -5.83
N VAL A 226 -3.12 5.75 -6.50
CA VAL A 226 -2.11 4.93 -5.83
C VAL A 226 -1.12 5.87 -5.16
N VAL A 227 -1.05 5.84 -3.83
CA VAL A 227 -0.24 6.77 -3.02
C VAL A 227 1.16 6.21 -2.77
N SER A 228 1.28 4.89 -2.61
CA SER A 228 2.58 4.25 -2.40
C SER A 228 2.61 2.82 -2.90
N TYR A 229 3.79 2.45 -3.37
CA TYR A 229 4.22 1.09 -3.60
C TYR A 229 5.24 0.75 -2.53
N VAL A 230 4.99 -0.30 -1.75
CA VAL A 230 6.04 -0.89 -0.93
C VAL A 230 6.49 -2.16 -1.63
N GLU A 231 7.67 -2.10 -2.24
CA GLU A 231 8.32 -3.29 -2.76
C GLU A 231 8.85 -4.11 -1.57
N VAL A 232 8.17 -5.22 -1.27
CA VAL A 232 8.67 -6.17 -0.29
C VAL A 232 9.46 -7.21 -1.08
N THR A 233 10.77 -6.99 -1.12
CA THR A 233 11.72 -7.94 -1.73
C THR A 233 11.73 -9.25 -0.94
N SER A 234 12.08 -10.34 -1.64
CA SER A 234 12.02 -11.71 -1.13
C SER A 234 12.48 -11.82 0.32
N LYS A 235 11.64 -12.39 1.20
CA LYS A 235 12.06 -12.69 2.57
C LYS A 235 13.26 -13.62 2.50
N LYS A 236 14.44 -13.13 2.87
CA LYS A 236 15.63 -13.96 3.05
C LYS A 236 15.40 -14.88 4.25
N LEU A 237 14.71 -15.99 4.01
CA LEU A 237 14.49 -17.06 5.00
C LEU A 237 15.77 -17.84 5.31
N PHE A 238 16.88 -17.52 4.65
CA PHE A 238 18.20 -18.09 4.87
C PHE A 238 18.55 -18.21 6.35
N TRP A 239 18.38 -17.15 7.15
CA TRP A 239 18.67 -17.18 8.59
C TRP A 239 17.76 -18.12 9.38
N LYS A 240 16.47 -18.23 9.01
CA LYS A 240 15.53 -19.15 9.66
C LYS A 240 15.91 -20.61 9.42
N TYR A 241 16.23 -20.97 8.17
CA TYR A 241 16.64 -22.32 7.81
C TYR A 241 18.06 -22.66 8.29
N LEU A 242 18.96 -21.67 8.32
CA LEU A 242 20.30 -21.82 8.90
C LEU A 242 20.21 -22.16 10.39
N ASN A 243 19.41 -21.43 11.16
CA ASN A 243 19.22 -21.70 12.59
C ASN A 243 18.61 -23.10 12.82
N LEU A 244 17.62 -23.49 12.02
CA LEU A 244 17.00 -24.81 12.10
C LEU A 244 17.99 -25.94 11.75
N GLY A 245 18.78 -25.76 10.70
CA GLY A 245 19.83 -26.70 10.29
C GLY A 245 20.92 -26.85 11.34
N ILE A 246 21.35 -25.75 11.97
CA ILE A 246 22.32 -25.78 13.07
C ILE A 246 21.75 -26.53 14.28
N ILE A 247 20.48 -26.31 14.65
CA ILE A 247 19.85 -27.02 15.77
C ILE A 247 19.83 -28.53 15.51
N VAL A 248 19.39 -28.95 14.32
CA VAL A 248 19.37 -30.38 13.94
C VAL A 248 20.79 -30.97 13.95
N TRP A 249 21.78 -30.21 13.49
CA TRP A 249 23.18 -30.64 13.49
C TRP A 249 23.74 -30.82 14.91
N VAL A 250 23.44 -29.88 15.82
CA VAL A 250 23.86 -29.99 17.23
C VAL A 250 23.20 -31.19 17.92
N VAL A 251 21.91 -31.43 17.68
CA VAL A 251 21.20 -32.62 18.21
C VAL A 251 21.82 -33.91 17.67
N PHE A 252 22.15 -33.96 16.38
CA PHE A 252 22.83 -35.09 15.76
C PHE A 252 24.22 -35.35 16.36
N LEU A 253 24.99 -34.29 16.62
CA LEU A 253 26.29 -34.42 17.30
C LEU A 253 26.14 -34.90 18.75
N MET A 254 25.15 -34.41 19.50
CA MET A 254 24.86 -34.92 20.84
C MET A 254 24.50 -36.41 20.80
N PHE A 255 23.67 -36.84 19.85
CA PHE A 255 23.32 -38.26 19.69
C PHE A 255 24.55 -39.12 19.39
N LEU A 256 25.42 -38.68 18.47
CA LEU A 256 26.67 -39.38 18.18
C LEU A 256 27.59 -39.42 19.40
N PHE A 257 27.72 -38.30 20.12
CA PHE A 257 28.52 -38.22 21.34
C PHE A 257 28.04 -39.24 22.38
N VAL A 258 26.73 -39.29 22.65
CA VAL A 258 26.15 -40.27 23.58
C VAL A 258 26.40 -41.70 23.11
N ARG A 259 26.16 -42.01 21.83
CA ARG A 259 26.27 -43.38 21.29
C ARG A 259 27.70 -43.92 21.21
N TYR A 260 28.71 -43.06 21.06
CA TYR A 260 30.09 -43.48 20.83
C TYR A 260 31.00 -43.31 22.05
N ILE A 261 30.55 -42.62 23.11
CA ILE A 261 31.34 -42.39 24.34
C ILE A 261 30.72 -43.05 25.58
N TRP A 262 29.40 -43.28 25.58
CA TRP A 262 28.70 -44.12 26.56
C TRP A 262 28.39 -45.49 25.94
#